data_AF-A0A3D0WZG9-F1
#
_entry.id   AF-A0A3D0WZG9-F1
#
_cell.length_a   1.000
_cell.length_b   1.000
_cell.length_c   1.000
_cell.angle_alpha   90.00
_cell.angle_beta   90.00
_cell.angle_gamma   90.00
#
_symmetry.space_group_name_H-M   'P 1'
#
loop_
_entity.id
_entity.type
_entity.pdbx_description
1 polymer ?
#
loop_
_entity_poly.entity_id
_entity_poly.type
_entity_poly.pdbx_seq_one_letter_code
_entity_poly.pdbx_strand_id
1 'polypeptide(L)'
;VGKTADNLQGAINGELHEASQMYPVYLNTAKFQNEPDAIRSFHFALEAEKIHAKLFQTALDAVKSGQDIKLNKIYICPVCGYTVLDNAPEKCPVCGAGKEIFKEF
;
A
#
# COMPACT_ATOMS: atom_id res chain seq x y z
N VAL A 1 -1.81 -15.94 14.84
CA VAL A 1 -3.01 -15.42 14.16
C VAL A 1 -4.12 -15.29 15.19
N GLY A 2 -4.74 -14.11 15.31
CA GLY A 2 -5.74 -13.78 16.33
C GLY A 2 -7.10 -13.37 15.75
N LYS A 3 -7.89 -12.59 16.49
CA LYS A 3 -9.16 -12.02 15.98
C LYS A 3 -8.88 -11.06 14.83
N THR A 4 -9.84 -10.87 13.92
CA THR A 4 -9.70 -9.96 12.76
C THR A 4 -9.29 -8.55 13.16
N ALA A 5 -9.88 -7.99 14.23
CA ALA A 5 -9.52 -6.67 14.72
C ALA A 5 -8.05 -6.57 15.17
N ASP A 6 -7.54 -7.59 15.88
CA ASP A 6 -6.16 -7.63 16.36
C ASP A 6 -5.18 -7.80 15.18
N ASN A 7 -5.54 -8.64 14.20
CA ASN A 7 -4.73 -8.84 13.00
C ASN A 7 -4.67 -7.54 12.17
N LEU A 8 -5.79 -6.84 12.00
CA LEU A 8 -5.84 -5.56 11.29
C LEU A 8 -5.02 -4.48 12.01
N GLN A 9 -5.11 -4.40 13.34
CA GLN A 9 -4.27 -3.48 14.11
C GLN A 9 -2.78 -3.81 13.96
N GLY A 10 -2.42 -5.09 13.96
CA GLY A 10 -1.06 -5.54 13.68
C GLY A 10 -0.59 -5.13 12.29
N ALA A 11 -1.42 -5.32 11.27
CA ALA A 11 -1.13 -4.90 9.90
C ALA A 11 -0.93 -3.38 9.81
N ILE A 12 -1.84 -2.57 10.37
CA ILE A 12 -1.71 -1.10 10.40
C ILE A 12 -0.38 -0.68 11.03
N ASN A 13 0.00 -1.29 12.15
CA ASN A 13 1.26 -0.96 12.81
C ASN A 13 2.47 -1.31 11.93
N GLY A 14 2.42 -2.44 11.24
CA GLY A 14 3.42 -2.84 10.24
C GLY A 14 3.52 -1.82 9.11
N GLU A 15 2.41 -1.56 8.41
CA GLU A 15 2.36 -0.61 7.30
C GLU A 15 2.85 0.80 7.70
N LEU A 16 2.47 1.27 8.89
CA LEU A 16 2.95 2.55 9.40
C LEU A 16 4.44 2.54 9.73
N HIS A 17 4.97 1.46 10.28
CA HIS A 17 6.41 1.31 10.50
C HIS A 17 7.17 1.35 9.16
N GLU A 18 6.67 0.62 8.16
CA GLU A 18 7.25 0.57 6.84
C GLU A 18 7.23 1.95 6.17
N ALA A 19 6.08 2.62 6.17
CA ALA A 19 5.87 3.90 5.51
C ALA A 19 6.53 5.09 6.23
N SER A 20 6.67 5.06 7.55
CA SER A 20 7.19 6.21 8.33
C SER A 20 8.64 6.06 8.77
N GLN A 21 9.18 4.83 8.81
CA GLN A 21 10.53 4.56 9.30
C GLN A 21 11.35 3.75 8.30
N MET A 22 10.95 2.51 7.99
CA MET A 22 11.79 1.56 7.25
C MET A 22 12.11 2.03 5.83
N TYR A 23 11.09 2.20 4.97
CA TYR A 23 11.32 2.60 3.58
C TYR A 23 11.88 4.01 3.43
N PRO A 24 11.51 5.02 4.23
CA PRO A 24 12.17 6.31 4.20
C PRO A 24 13.69 6.22 4.47
N VAL A 25 14.10 5.41 5.45
CA VAL A 25 15.52 5.17 5.74
C VAL A 25 16.19 4.45 4.58
N TYR A 26 15.61 3.35 4.10
CA TYR A 26 16.19 2.58 2.98
C TYR A 26 16.30 3.38 1.69
N LEU A 27 15.28 4.18 1.37
CA LEU A 27 15.30 5.08 0.22
C LEU A 27 16.42 6.13 0.34
N ASN A 28 16.61 6.71 1.52
CA ASN A 28 17.69 7.68 1.74
C ASN A 28 19.07 7.02 1.67
N THR A 29 19.23 5.81 2.20
CA THR A 29 20.47 5.03 2.07
C THR A 29 20.76 4.70 0.61
N ALA A 30 19.77 4.24 -0.16
CA ALA A 30 19.93 3.94 -1.58
C ALA A 30 20.30 5.19 -2.40
N LYS A 31 19.71 6.36 -2.06
CA LYS A 31 20.11 7.65 -2.65
C LYS A 31 21.55 8.01 -2.31
N PHE A 32 21.95 7.83 -1.05
CA PHE A 32 23.33 8.10 -0.61
C PHE A 32 24.35 7.21 -1.32
N GLN A 33 23.99 5.95 -1.57
CA GLN A 33 24.85 4.97 -2.26
C GLN A 33 24.76 5.05 -3.80
N ASN A 34 23.88 5.89 -4.36
CA ASN A 34 23.61 6.01 -5.79
C ASN A 34 23.16 4.68 -6.45
N GLU A 35 22.25 3.96 -5.79
CA GLU A 35 21.71 2.68 -6.27
C GLU A 35 20.31 2.86 -6.90
N PRO A 36 20.20 3.11 -8.21
CA PRO A 36 18.96 3.56 -8.85
C PRO A 36 17.82 2.55 -8.77
N ASP A 37 18.10 1.26 -8.90
CA ASP A 37 17.07 0.21 -8.84
C ASP A 37 16.50 0.03 -7.42
N ALA A 38 17.34 0.22 -6.40
CA ALA A 38 16.92 0.22 -5.01
C ALA A 38 16.08 1.48 -4.68
N ILE A 39 16.51 2.66 -5.16
CA ILE A 39 15.74 3.90 -5.03
C ILE A 39 14.33 3.71 -5.60
N ARG A 40 14.23 3.16 -6.82
CA ARG A 40 12.95 2.90 -7.47
C ARG A 40 12.09 1.94 -6.66
N SER A 41 12.65 0.80 -6.25
CA SER A 41 11.90 -0.24 -5.54
C SER A 41 11.40 0.23 -4.18
N PHE A 42 12.24 0.92 -3.39
CA PHE A 42 11.83 1.45 -2.09
C PHE A 42 10.83 2.60 -2.21
N HIS A 43 10.94 3.44 -3.24
CA HIS A 43 9.93 4.47 -3.49
C HIS A 43 8.57 3.86 -3.83
N PHE A 44 8.55 2.81 -4.65
CA PHE A 44 7.31 2.11 -5.02
C PHE A 44 6.63 1.51 -3.80
N ALA A 45 7.36 0.74 -2.98
CA ALA A 45 6.83 0.15 -1.76
C ALA A 45 6.32 1.22 -0.78
N LEU A 46 7.10 2.28 -0.54
CA LEU A 46 6.71 3.39 0.33
C LEU A 46 5.35 4.00 -0.05
N GLU A 47 5.07 4.22 -1.33
CA GLU A 47 3.80 4.79 -1.76
C GLU A 47 2.63 3.79 -1.65
N ALA A 48 2.89 2.49 -1.82
CA ALA A 48 1.90 1.44 -1.62
C ALA A 48 1.50 1.28 -0.15
N GLU A 49 2.47 1.21 0.77
CA GLU A 49 2.20 0.96 2.20
C GLU A 49 1.41 2.10 2.85
N LYS A 50 1.59 3.34 2.39
CA LYS A 50 0.76 4.49 2.81
C LYS A 50 -0.72 4.28 2.50
N ILE A 51 -1.04 3.56 1.42
CA ILE A 51 -2.40 3.25 1.02
C ILE A 51 -2.91 2.06 1.83
N HIS A 52 -2.09 1.02 2.00
CA HIS A 52 -2.43 -0.16 2.78
C HIS A 52 -2.79 0.19 4.22
N ALA A 53 -2.00 1.06 4.88
CA ALA A 53 -2.30 1.55 6.22
C ALA A 53 -3.72 2.16 6.32
N LYS A 54 -4.14 2.95 5.32
CA LYS A 54 -5.47 3.58 5.27
C LYS A 54 -6.59 2.57 5.02
N LEU A 55 -6.37 1.61 4.13
CA LEU A 55 -7.34 0.56 3.81
C LEU A 55 -7.55 -0.35 5.03
N PHE A 56 -6.48 -0.77 5.71
CA PHE A 56 -6.61 -1.56 6.93
C PHE A 56 -7.25 -0.79 8.07
N GLN A 57 -6.98 0.51 8.21
CA GLN A 57 -7.69 1.35 9.18
C GLN A 57 -9.20 1.37 8.90
N THR A 58 -9.58 1.54 7.63
CA THR A 58 -10.99 1.52 7.22
C THR A 58 -11.65 0.17 7.52
N ALA A 59 -10.94 -0.93 7.27
CA ALA A 59 -11.41 -2.27 7.60
C ALA A 59 -11.56 -2.48 9.11
N LEU A 60 -10.61 -1.97 9.90
CA LEU A 60 -10.66 -2.06 11.36
C LEU A 60 -11.86 -1.29 11.93
N ASP A 61 -12.13 -0.10 11.38
CA ASP A 61 -13.26 0.73 11.79
C ASP A 61 -14.59 0.02 11.50
N ALA A 62 -14.72 -0.64 10.35
CA ALA A 62 -15.88 -1.47 10.03
C ALA A 62 -16.04 -2.62 11.05
N VAL A 63 -14.98 -3.38 11.31
CA VAL A 63 -15.00 -4.50 12.28
C VAL A 63 -15.39 -4.01 13.69
N LYS A 64 -14.86 -2.87 14.14
CA LYS A 64 -15.20 -2.29 15.45
C LYS A 64 -16.67 -1.84 15.53
N SER A 65 -17.28 -1.50 14.40
CA SER A 65 -18.71 -1.18 14.30
C SER A 65 -19.61 -2.42 14.20
N GLY A 66 -19.05 -3.63 14.26
CA GLY A 66 -19.79 -4.89 14.09
C GLY A 66 -20.22 -5.16 12.65
N GLN A 67 -19.57 -4.52 11.67
CA GLN A 67 -19.85 -4.65 10.25
C GLN A 67 -18.63 -5.21 9.51
N ASP A 68 -18.85 -5.76 8.32
CA ASP A 68 -17.77 -6.03 7.38
C ASP A 68 -17.51 -4.80 6.50
N ILE A 69 -16.28 -4.68 5.99
CA ILE A 69 -15.94 -3.60 5.06
C ILE A 69 -16.67 -3.81 3.73
N LYS A 70 -17.24 -2.73 3.20
CA LYS A 70 -17.92 -2.75 1.89
C LYS A 70 -16.98 -2.20 0.83
N LEU A 71 -16.31 -3.10 0.13
CA LEU A 71 -15.50 -2.80 -1.05
C LEU A 71 -16.17 -3.43 -2.27
N ASN A 72 -16.12 -2.76 -3.42
CA ASN A 72 -16.63 -3.31 -4.67
C ASN A 72 -15.50 -4.00 -5.45
N LYS A 73 -14.47 -3.23 -5.82
CA LYS A 73 -13.33 -3.71 -6.60
C LYS A 73 -12.04 -3.14 -6.06
N ILE A 74 -10.98 -3.93 -6.02
CA ILE A 74 -9.64 -3.46 -5.70
C ILE A 74 -8.78 -3.61 -6.94
N TYR A 75 -8.11 -2.53 -7.35
CA TYR A 75 -7.17 -2.56 -8.47
C TYR A 75 -5.75 -2.37 -7.96
N ILE A 76 -4.85 -3.25 -8.38
CA ILE A 76 -3.44 -3.22 -8.00
C ILE A 76 -2.57 -3.07 -9.24
N CYS A 77 -1.64 -2.11 -9.21
CA CYS A 77 -0.63 -1.95 -10.24
C CYS A 77 0.45 -3.04 -10.09
N PRO A 78 0.64 -3.95 -11.07
CA PRO A 78 1.60 -5.05 -10.93
C PRO A 78 3.07 -4.62 -11.02
N VAL A 79 3.35 -3.35 -11.32
CA VAL A 79 4.71 -2.80 -11.43
C VAL A 79 5.22 -2.25 -10.09
N CYS A 80 4.35 -1.60 -9.31
CA CYS A 80 4.76 -0.85 -8.13
C CYS A 80 3.89 -1.10 -6.88
N GLY A 81 2.83 -1.90 -6.99
CA GLY A 81 1.94 -2.19 -5.85
C GLY A 81 0.94 -1.08 -5.52
N TYR A 82 0.85 0.00 -6.31
CA TYR A 82 -0.18 1.03 -6.09
C TYR A 82 -1.58 0.40 -6.09
N THR A 83 -2.29 0.58 -4.98
CA THR A 83 -3.61 -0.01 -4.73
C THR A 83 -4.68 1.08 -4.77
N VAL A 84 -5.81 0.82 -5.42
CA VAL A 84 -6.92 1.78 -5.52
C VAL A 84 -8.27 1.06 -5.55
N LEU A 85 -9.30 1.69 -4.99
CA LEU A 85 -10.65 1.15 -4.97
C LEU A 85 -11.44 1.59 -6.22
N ASP A 86 -12.38 0.74 -6.63
CA ASP A 86 -13.45 0.96 -7.61
C ASP A 86 -13.01 1.21 -9.06
N ASN A 87 -12.00 2.05 -9.31
CA ASN A 87 -11.56 2.42 -10.64
C ASN A 87 -10.04 2.62 -10.69
N ALA A 88 -9.37 1.87 -11.56
CA ALA A 88 -7.96 2.12 -11.88
C ALA A 88 -7.79 3.48 -12.63
N PRO A 89 -6.77 4.29 -12.29
CA PRO A 89 -6.49 5.54 -12.99
C PRO A 89 -5.92 5.28 -14.39
N GLU A 90 -6.08 6.25 -15.30
CA GLU A 90 -5.53 6.17 -16.67
C GLU A 90 -4.01 5.95 -16.69
N LYS A 91 -3.31 6.53 -15.71
CA LYS A 91 -1.89 6.26 -15.42
C LYS A 91 -1.69 6.06 -13.94
N CYS A 92 -0.88 5.08 -13.57
CA CYS A 92 -0.44 4.87 -12.20
C CYS A 92 0.31 6.13 -11.70
N PRO A 93 -0.10 6.73 -10.56
CA PRO A 93 0.53 7.95 -10.06
C PRO A 93 1.96 7.72 -9.51
N VAL A 94 2.36 6.46 -9.32
CA VAL A 94 3.67 6.09 -8.78
C VAL A 94 4.67 5.74 -9.89
N CYS A 95 4.30 4.83 -10.79
CA CYS A 95 5.22 4.34 -11.83
C CYS A 95 4.87 4.79 -13.27
N GLY A 96 3.72 5.42 -13.47
CA GLY A 96 3.27 5.91 -14.79
C GLY A 96 2.70 4.85 -15.73
N ALA A 97 2.62 3.57 -15.31
CA ALA A 97 2.03 2.51 -16.11
C ALA A 97 0.56 2.76 -16.46
N GLY A 98 0.11 2.30 -17.63
CA GLY A 98 -1.25 2.48 -18.11
C GLY A 98 -2.28 1.69 -17.30
N LYS A 99 -3.53 2.13 -17.36
CA LYS A 99 -4.67 1.51 -16.66
C LYS A 99 -4.87 0.04 -17.00
N GLU A 100 -4.61 -0.34 -18.25
CA GLU A 100 -4.85 -1.66 -18.82
C GLU A 100 -4.06 -2.79 -18.14
N ILE A 101 -2.97 -2.46 -17.45
CA ILE A 101 -2.16 -3.47 -16.78
C ILE A 101 -2.60 -3.73 -15.33
N PHE A 102 -3.44 -2.87 -14.76
CA PHE A 102 -3.95 -3.06 -13.40
C PHE A 102 -4.69 -4.38 -13.29
N LYS A 103 -4.56 -5.04 -12.14
CA LYS A 103 -5.25 -6.30 -11.83
C LYS A 103 -6.38 -6.02 -10.86
N GLU A 104 -7.58 -6.46 -11.22
CA GLU A 104 -8.76 -6.44 -10.36
C GLU A 104 -8.72 -7.64 -9.40
N PHE A 105 -9.04 -7.38 -8.13
CA PHE A 105 -9.19 -8.33 -7.05
C PHE A 105 -10.53 -8.10 -6.33
#